data_AF-A0A132BBG9-F1
#
_entry.id   AF-A0A132BBG9-F1
#
_cell.length_a   1.000
_cell.length_b   1.000
_cell.length_c   1.000
_cell.angle_alpha   90.00
_cell.angle_beta   90.00
_cell.angle_gamma   90.00
#
_symmetry.space_group_name_H-M   'P 1'
#
loop_
_entity.id
_entity.type
_entity.pdbx_description
1 polymer ?
#
loop_
_entity_poly.entity_id
_entity_poly.type
_entity_poly.pdbx_seq_one_letter_code
_entity_poly.pdbx_strand_id
1 'polypeptide(L)'
;MLDLECVAVEAHNPALIELGAVHFDIVTGAELRSLKTPISLQSCLDHGLLSDDDTISWVERNIPQTLATSKTTAITLEYALFKFSNFVRSCVAATKKTLRELGRDPEFCQAKIWGNGVIADNVWIKSAYRACNIERPWKFTGDMCVRTMVNSTSSITGRDYTREVVRQGRHHDALDDCRHQVKYLVLAMNSLAPKETPKKTVEPGKPITRN
;
A
#
# COMPACT_ATOMS: atom_id res chain seq x y z
N MET A 1 -1.83 -1.29 -1.43
CA MET A 1 -1.10 -0.35 -0.57
C MET A 1 -1.71 -0.41 0.79
N LEU A 2 -0.89 -0.42 1.82
CA LEU A 2 -1.24 -0.40 3.23
C LEU A 2 -0.41 0.73 3.84
N ASP A 3 -1.07 1.53 4.66
CA ASP A 3 -0.45 2.57 5.46
C ASP A 3 -1.17 2.60 6.82
N LEU A 4 -0.39 2.80 7.89
CA LEU A 4 -0.87 2.75 9.26
C LEU A 4 -0.42 3.98 10.03
N GLU A 5 -1.35 4.59 10.75
CA GLU A 5 -1.01 5.53 11.81
C GLU A 5 -0.87 4.76 13.13
N CYS A 6 0.16 5.06 13.90
CA CYS A 6 0.45 4.40 15.17
C CYS A 6 0.94 5.37 16.23
N VAL A 7 1.01 4.91 17.48
CA VAL A 7 1.49 5.70 18.62
C VAL A 7 2.76 5.13 19.26
N ALA A 8 3.55 4.35 18.51
CA ALA A 8 4.91 4.01 18.92
C ALA A 8 5.85 3.60 17.77
N VAL A 9 6.41 4.55 17.02
CA VAL A 9 7.08 4.24 15.74
C VAL A 9 8.31 3.32 15.84
N GLU A 10 9.00 3.30 16.99
CA GLU A 10 10.17 2.43 17.21
C GLU A 10 9.82 1.07 17.85
N ALA A 11 8.55 0.86 18.23
CA ALA A 11 8.13 -0.39 18.82
C ALA A 11 8.05 -1.52 17.78
N HIS A 12 8.36 -2.74 18.21
CA HIS A 12 8.21 -3.94 17.39
C HIS A 12 6.74 -4.36 17.19
N ASN A 13 5.82 -3.80 18.00
CA ASN A 13 4.39 -4.06 18.01
C ASN A 13 3.57 -2.82 18.42
N PRO A 14 3.62 -1.72 17.65
CA PRO A 14 2.99 -0.47 18.05
C PRO A 14 1.48 -0.54 18.02
N ALA A 15 0.83 0.18 18.93
CA ALA A 15 -0.60 0.39 18.94
C ALA A 15 -1.00 1.21 17.71
N LEU A 16 -1.90 0.64 16.92
CA LEU A 16 -2.41 1.21 15.67
C LEU A 16 -3.63 2.07 15.98
N ILE A 17 -3.74 3.23 15.33
CA ILE A 17 -4.84 4.19 15.55
C ILE A 17 -5.69 4.42 14.28
N GLU A 18 -5.13 4.22 13.10
CA GLU A 18 -5.83 4.26 11.83
C GLU A 18 -5.20 3.28 10.82
N LEU A 19 -6.04 2.65 9.99
CA LEU A 19 -5.61 1.78 8.90
C LEU A 19 -6.21 2.27 7.59
N GLY A 20 -5.32 2.48 6.60
CA GLY A 20 -5.66 2.74 5.21
C GLY A 20 -5.21 1.58 4.33
N ALA A 21 -6.04 1.18 3.38
CA ALA A 21 -5.67 0.21 2.37
C ALA A 21 -6.29 0.54 1.01
N VAL A 22 -5.49 0.41 -0.05
CA VAL A 22 -5.90 0.59 -1.44
C VAL A 22 -5.57 -0.68 -2.24
N HIS A 23 -6.58 -1.25 -2.89
CA HIS A 23 -6.42 -2.23 -3.96
C HIS A 23 -6.32 -1.46 -5.28
N PHE A 24 -5.25 -1.68 -6.02
CA PHE A 24 -4.92 -0.91 -7.20
C PHE A 24 -4.34 -1.78 -8.30
N ASP A 25 -4.46 -1.31 -9.54
CA ASP A 25 -3.76 -1.87 -10.67
C ASP A 25 -2.29 -1.39 -10.67
N ILE A 26 -1.34 -2.35 -10.70
CA ILE A 26 0.09 -2.06 -10.53
C ILE A 26 0.73 -1.34 -11.73
N VAL A 27 0.08 -1.36 -12.90
CA VAL A 27 0.60 -0.76 -14.14
C VAL A 27 0.07 0.67 -14.31
N THR A 28 -1.22 0.85 -14.08
CA THR A 28 -1.93 2.12 -14.30
C THR A 28 -2.05 2.96 -13.03
N GLY A 29 -1.96 2.35 -11.85
CA GLY A 29 -2.22 2.99 -10.57
C GLY A 29 -3.70 3.24 -10.29
N ALA A 30 -4.60 2.71 -11.11
CA ALA A 30 -6.04 2.87 -10.91
C ALA A 30 -6.47 2.26 -9.56
N GLU A 31 -7.16 3.04 -8.73
CA GLU A 31 -7.79 2.56 -7.50
C GLU A 31 -9.01 1.70 -7.87
N LEU A 32 -9.00 0.44 -7.45
CA LEU A 32 -10.06 -0.53 -7.68
C LEU A 32 -10.97 -0.68 -6.46
N ARG A 33 -10.42 -0.46 -5.26
CA ARG A 33 -11.13 -0.46 -3.98
C ARG A 33 -10.27 0.21 -2.92
N SER A 34 -10.91 0.76 -1.90
CA SER A 34 -10.26 1.25 -0.70
C SER A 34 -10.94 0.79 0.58
N LEU A 35 -10.19 0.81 1.67
CA LEU A 35 -10.63 0.64 3.04
C LEU A 35 -9.96 1.72 3.87
N LYS A 36 -10.73 2.40 4.71
CA LYS A 36 -10.24 3.22 5.80
C LYS A 36 -10.97 2.84 7.07
N THR A 37 -10.27 2.58 8.15
CA THR A 37 -10.90 2.29 9.44
C THR A 37 -10.07 2.86 10.58
N PRO A 38 -10.70 3.57 11.54
CA PRO A 38 -10.03 3.86 12.80
C PRO A 38 -9.87 2.55 13.58
N ILE A 39 -8.95 2.56 14.53
CA ILE A 39 -8.68 1.45 15.44
C ILE A 39 -8.70 2.01 16.86
N SER A 40 -9.42 1.35 17.76
CA SER A 40 -9.48 1.72 19.17
C SER A 40 -8.10 1.60 19.80
N LEU A 41 -7.54 2.72 20.25
CA LEU A 41 -6.25 2.74 20.94
C LEU A 41 -6.31 1.84 22.18
N GLN A 42 -7.38 1.93 22.96
CA GLN A 42 -7.54 1.13 24.18
C GLN A 42 -7.52 -0.37 23.85
N SER A 43 -8.25 -0.81 22.83
CA SER A 43 -8.25 -2.21 22.41
C SER A 43 -6.86 -2.69 21.96
N CYS A 44 -6.06 -1.84 21.31
CA CYS A 44 -4.66 -2.16 21.02
C CYS A 44 -3.85 -2.43 22.29
N LEU A 45 -3.98 -1.56 23.30
CA LEU A 45 -3.29 -1.70 24.58
C LEU A 45 -3.75 -2.95 25.35
N ASP A 46 -5.05 -3.26 25.30
CA ASP A 46 -5.63 -4.47 25.90
C ASP A 46 -5.05 -5.76 25.29
N HIS A 47 -4.60 -5.70 24.02
CA HIS A 47 -3.86 -6.77 23.33
C HIS A 47 -2.33 -6.69 23.50
N GLY A 48 -1.82 -5.79 24.34
CA GLY A 48 -0.39 -5.66 24.61
C GLY A 48 0.43 -5.00 23.50
N LEU A 49 -0.22 -4.27 22.58
CA LEU A 49 0.50 -3.38 21.65
C LEU A 49 1.00 -2.15 22.42
N LEU A 50 2.13 -1.60 21.99
CA LEU A 50 2.87 -0.58 22.73
C LEU A 50 2.53 0.84 22.28
N SER A 51 2.56 1.78 23.22
CA SER A 51 2.54 3.22 22.97
C SER A 51 3.76 3.89 23.60
N ASP A 52 4.17 5.03 23.06
CA ASP A 52 5.15 5.91 23.71
C ASP A 52 4.69 7.38 23.70
N ASP A 53 5.08 8.11 24.74
CA ASP A 53 4.59 9.47 24.99
C ASP A 53 5.07 10.48 23.93
N ASP A 54 6.24 10.26 23.35
CA ASP A 54 6.82 11.13 22.32
C ASP A 54 6.01 11.03 21.02
N THR A 55 5.69 9.81 20.58
CA THR A 55 4.86 9.56 19.40
C THR A 55 3.43 10.02 19.66
N ILE A 56 2.84 9.76 20.83
CA ILE A 56 1.52 10.30 21.19
C ILE A 56 1.51 11.82 21.09
N SER A 57 2.51 12.49 21.68
CA SER A 57 2.64 13.95 21.65
C SER A 57 2.76 14.47 20.22
N TRP A 58 3.50 13.76 19.37
CA TRP A 58 3.62 14.11 17.97
C TRP A 58 2.28 13.93 17.23
N VAL A 59 1.57 12.82 17.45
CA VAL A 59 0.24 12.54 16.86
C VAL A 59 -0.77 13.59 17.31
N GLU A 60 -0.80 13.95 18.59
CA GLU A 60 -1.69 14.98 19.13
C GLU A 60 -1.47 16.35 18.49
N ARG A 61 -0.22 16.72 18.16
CA ARG A 61 0.09 17.98 17.48
C ARG A 61 -0.27 17.98 16.00
N ASN A 62 -0.05 16.86 15.31
CA ASN A 62 -0.11 16.80 13.85
C ASN A 62 -1.43 16.24 13.29
N ILE A 63 -2.02 15.26 13.98
CA ILE A 63 -3.27 14.59 13.60
C ILE A 63 -4.21 14.37 14.81
N PRO A 64 -4.55 15.43 15.58
CA PRO A 64 -5.34 15.30 16.80
C PRO A 64 -6.70 14.64 16.59
N GLN A 65 -7.33 14.85 15.43
CA GLN A 65 -8.62 14.23 15.11
C GLN A 65 -8.52 12.71 14.93
N THR A 66 -7.42 12.20 14.38
CA THR A 66 -7.17 10.75 14.24
C THR A 66 -7.02 10.12 15.62
N LEU A 67 -6.23 10.73 16.51
CA LEU A 67 -6.09 10.27 17.89
C LEU A 67 -7.39 10.35 18.69
N ALA A 68 -8.15 11.45 18.57
CA ALA A 68 -9.44 11.61 19.23
C ALA A 68 -10.46 10.56 18.76
N THR A 69 -10.46 10.27 17.46
CA THR A 69 -11.30 9.20 16.89
C THR A 69 -10.87 7.85 17.43
N SER A 70 -9.57 7.56 17.48
CA SER A 70 -9.04 6.30 18.01
C SER A 70 -9.33 6.11 19.50
N LYS A 71 -9.33 7.17 20.30
CA LYS A 71 -9.68 7.14 21.73
C LYS A 71 -11.17 6.84 21.99
N THR A 72 -12.05 7.09 21.01
CA THR A 72 -13.51 7.03 21.20
C THR A 72 -14.22 5.99 20.32
N THR A 73 -13.56 5.49 19.28
CA THR A 73 -14.15 4.53 18.35
C THR A 73 -14.46 3.18 19.03
N ALA A 74 -15.59 2.60 18.67
CA ALA A 74 -15.97 1.24 19.07
C ALA A 74 -15.34 0.15 18.18
N ILE A 75 -14.55 0.54 17.17
CA ILE A 75 -13.86 -0.42 16.29
C ILE A 75 -12.64 -0.96 17.02
N THR A 76 -12.77 -2.16 17.59
CA THR A 76 -11.67 -2.85 18.26
C THR A 76 -10.56 -3.25 17.27
N LEU A 77 -9.38 -3.59 17.80
CA LEU A 77 -8.27 -4.08 17.00
C LEU A 77 -8.68 -5.32 16.19
N GLU A 78 -9.33 -6.29 16.81
CA GLU A 78 -9.77 -7.52 16.15
C GLU A 78 -10.77 -7.24 15.03
N TYR A 79 -11.71 -6.31 15.25
CA TYR A 79 -12.68 -5.96 14.23
C TYR A 79 -12.06 -5.19 13.06
N ALA A 80 -11.08 -4.32 13.31
CA ALA A 80 -10.30 -3.67 12.26
C ALA A 80 -9.50 -4.70 11.45
N LEU A 81 -8.86 -5.67 12.11
CA LEU A 81 -8.14 -6.77 11.45
C LEU A 81 -9.10 -7.66 10.65
N PHE A 82 -10.31 -7.92 11.15
CA PHE A 82 -11.35 -8.64 10.41
C PHE A 82 -11.77 -7.87 9.14
N LYS A 83 -12.00 -6.56 9.24
CA LYS A 83 -12.31 -5.71 8.07
C LYS A 83 -11.19 -5.76 7.03
N PHE A 84 -9.93 -5.59 7.46
CA PHE A 84 -8.78 -5.66 6.57
C PHE A 84 -8.62 -7.06 5.96
N SER A 85 -8.86 -8.11 6.75
CA SER A 85 -8.82 -9.49 6.28
C SER A 85 -9.83 -9.76 5.16
N ASN A 86 -11.08 -9.31 5.37
CA ASN A 86 -12.14 -9.43 4.37
C ASN A 86 -11.87 -8.58 3.13
N PHE A 87 -11.32 -7.38 3.32
CA PHE A 87 -10.88 -6.52 2.21
C PHE A 87 -9.87 -7.26 1.32
N VAL A 88 -8.78 -7.78 1.89
CA VAL A 88 -7.75 -8.51 1.15
C VAL A 88 -8.32 -9.74 0.44
N ARG A 89 -9.10 -10.58 1.14
CA ARG A 89 -9.72 -11.77 0.54
C ARG A 89 -10.63 -11.41 -0.63
N SER A 90 -11.44 -10.36 -0.49
CA SER A 90 -12.35 -9.91 -1.53
C SER A 90 -11.63 -9.32 -2.73
N CYS A 91 -10.52 -8.61 -2.52
CA CYS A 91 -9.67 -8.10 -3.58
C CYS A 91 -9.04 -9.25 -4.37
N VAL A 92 -8.45 -10.25 -3.70
CA VAL A 92 -7.89 -11.44 -4.35
C VAL A 92 -8.96 -12.18 -5.15
N ALA A 93 -10.15 -12.38 -4.58
CA ALA A 93 -11.25 -13.04 -5.28
C ALA A 93 -11.67 -12.27 -6.55
N ALA A 94 -11.77 -10.94 -6.48
CA ALA A 94 -12.08 -10.09 -7.62
C ALA A 94 -10.99 -10.18 -8.71
N THR A 95 -9.71 -10.10 -8.33
CA THR A 95 -8.60 -10.22 -9.28
C THR A 95 -8.58 -11.60 -9.96
N LYS A 96 -8.81 -12.68 -9.20
CA LYS A 96 -8.92 -14.03 -9.76
C LYS A 96 -10.06 -14.15 -10.75
N LYS A 97 -11.22 -13.55 -10.46
CA LYS A 97 -12.36 -13.52 -11.38
C LYS A 97 -11.98 -12.82 -12.70
N THR A 98 -11.40 -11.63 -12.62
CA THR A 98 -10.95 -10.88 -13.81
C THR A 98 -9.90 -11.66 -14.62
N LEU A 99 -8.94 -12.32 -13.96
CA LEU A 99 -7.95 -13.15 -14.67
C LEU A 99 -8.60 -14.30 -15.43
N ARG A 100 -9.58 -14.99 -14.84
CA ARG A 100 -10.33 -16.06 -15.51
C ARG A 100 -11.11 -15.55 -16.71
N GLU A 101 -11.76 -14.39 -16.60
CA GLU A 101 -12.48 -13.74 -17.70
C GLU A 101 -11.54 -13.36 -18.87
N LEU A 102 -10.27 -13.05 -18.56
CA LEU A 102 -9.23 -12.79 -19.54
C LEU A 102 -8.51 -14.05 -20.05
N GLY A 103 -8.97 -15.26 -19.67
CA GLY A 103 -8.33 -16.52 -20.05
C GLY A 103 -6.95 -16.75 -19.45
N ARG A 104 -6.61 -16.05 -18.35
CA ARG A 104 -5.32 -16.15 -17.65
C ARG A 104 -5.44 -17.06 -16.44
N ASP A 105 -4.37 -17.79 -16.16
CA ASP A 105 -4.30 -18.65 -14.98
C ASP A 105 -4.24 -17.82 -13.67
N PRO A 106 -5.25 -17.96 -12.78
CA PRO A 106 -5.29 -17.25 -11.51
C PRO A 106 -4.46 -17.91 -10.39
N GLU A 107 -3.81 -19.06 -10.62
CA GLU A 107 -3.06 -19.78 -9.58
C GLU A 107 -1.91 -18.92 -9.00
N PHE A 108 -1.28 -18.12 -9.84
CA PHE A 108 -0.25 -17.16 -9.43
C PHE A 108 -0.80 -15.91 -8.72
N CYS A 109 -2.12 -15.73 -8.66
CA CYS A 109 -2.76 -14.58 -8.02
C CYS A 109 -2.77 -14.75 -6.49
N GLN A 110 -1.74 -14.20 -5.85
CA GLN A 110 -1.62 -14.09 -4.40
C GLN A 110 -1.70 -12.62 -3.97
N ALA A 111 -2.19 -12.38 -2.75
CA ALA A 111 -2.20 -11.04 -2.17
C ALA A 111 -0.76 -10.49 -2.07
N LYS A 112 -0.57 -9.28 -2.57
CA LYS A 112 0.66 -8.50 -2.41
C LYS A 112 0.37 -7.26 -1.57
N ILE A 113 0.90 -7.24 -0.35
CA ILE A 113 0.73 -6.14 0.60
C ILE A 113 1.91 -5.20 0.44
N TRP A 114 1.67 -4.11 -0.27
CA TRP A 114 2.62 -3.01 -0.42
C TRP A 114 2.52 -2.07 0.77
N GLY A 115 3.61 -1.81 1.46
CA GLY A 115 3.75 -0.71 2.42
C GLY A 115 4.89 0.22 2.00
N ASN A 116 4.88 1.47 2.45
CA ASN A 116 5.94 2.41 2.05
C ASN A 116 7.31 1.91 2.53
N GLY A 117 7.38 1.47 3.78
CA GLY A 117 8.48 0.69 4.31
C GLY A 117 7.99 -0.65 4.86
N VAL A 118 8.43 -1.76 4.27
CA VAL A 118 7.99 -3.10 4.70
C VAL A 118 8.36 -3.43 6.15
N ILE A 119 9.37 -2.77 6.72
CA ILE A 119 9.79 -2.93 8.12
C ILE A 119 8.86 -2.21 9.12
N ALA A 120 8.01 -1.30 8.64
CA ALA A 120 7.00 -0.59 9.41
C ALA A 120 5.63 -1.23 9.16
N ASP A 121 4.79 -0.66 8.29
CA ASP A 121 3.39 -1.03 8.06
C ASP A 121 3.15 -2.55 8.03
N ASN A 122 3.91 -3.28 7.21
CA ASN A 122 3.75 -4.73 7.09
C ASN A 122 4.13 -5.47 8.37
N VAL A 123 5.22 -5.09 9.06
CA VAL A 123 5.62 -5.71 10.33
C VAL A 123 4.62 -5.37 11.43
N TRP A 124 4.18 -4.12 11.52
CA TRP A 124 3.23 -3.65 12.51
C TRP A 124 1.87 -4.36 12.36
N ILE A 125 1.30 -4.43 11.16
CA ILE A 125 0.04 -5.19 10.96
C ILE A 125 0.22 -6.68 11.30
N LYS A 126 1.36 -7.29 10.97
CA LYS A 126 1.67 -8.68 11.34
C LYS A 126 1.79 -8.86 12.85
N SER A 127 2.30 -7.86 13.57
CA SER A 127 2.34 -7.86 15.04
C SER A 127 0.94 -7.81 15.63
N ALA A 128 0.05 -6.98 15.08
CA ALA A 128 -1.35 -6.89 15.50
C ALA A 128 -2.10 -8.21 15.28
N TYR A 129 -1.97 -8.85 14.11
CA TYR A 129 -2.53 -10.18 13.86
C TYR A 129 -2.05 -11.22 14.88
N ARG A 130 -0.76 -11.20 15.24
CA ARG A 130 -0.21 -12.11 16.26
C ARG A 130 -0.78 -11.84 17.64
N ALA A 131 -0.86 -10.57 18.05
CA ALA A 131 -1.39 -10.17 19.35
C ALA A 131 -2.85 -10.57 19.56
N CYS A 132 -3.66 -10.53 18.49
CA CYS A 132 -5.06 -10.98 18.53
C CYS A 132 -5.23 -12.49 18.29
N ASN A 133 -4.15 -13.25 18.05
CA ASN A 133 -4.22 -14.66 17.63
C ASN A 133 -5.11 -14.88 16.38
N ILE A 134 -5.04 -13.96 15.42
CA ILE A 134 -5.80 -14.01 14.15
C ILE A 134 -4.87 -14.38 13.00
N GLU A 135 -5.29 -15.32 12.16
CA GLU A 135 -4.55 -15.64 10.94
C GLU A 135 -4.71 -14.53 9.89
N ARG A 136 -3.58 -14.01 9.40
CA ARG A 136 -3.55 -13.02 8.32
C ARG A 136 -3.90 -13.65 6.96
N PRO A 137 -4.58 -12.93 6.05
CA PRO A 137 -5.06 -13.49 4.77
C PRO A 137 -4.00 -13.54 3.65
N TRP A 138 -2.71 -13.35 3.96
CA TRP A 138 -1.62 -13.43 2.97
C TRP A 138 -0.43 -14.25 3.49
N LYS A 139 0.29 -14.84 2.54
CA LYS A 139 1.49 -15.64 2.80
C LYS A 139 2.68 -14.75 3.16
N PHE A 140 3.70 -15.32 3.81
CA PHE A 140 4.93 -14.60 4.16
C PHE A 140 5.68 -14.01 2.94
N THR A 141 5.46 -14.57 1.74
CA THR A 141 6.01 -14.08 0.45
C THR A 141 5.19 -12.94 -0.18
N GLY A 142 4.15 -12.46 0.53
CA GLY A 142 3.23 -11.44 0.03
C GLY A 142 3.66 -10.00 0.33
N ASP A 143 4.68 -9.79 1.15
CA ASP A 143 5.11 -8.44 1.55
C ASP A 143 5.92 -7.75 0.43
N MET A 144 5.58 -6.49 0.13
CA MET A 144 6.22 -5.69 -0.90
C MET A 144 6.62 -4.32 -0.34
N CYS A 145 7.81 -3.83 -0.71
CA CYS A 145 8.37 -2.57 -0.21
C CYS A 145 8.40 -1.52 -1.31
N VAL A 146 7.60 -0.46 -1.16
CA VAL A 146 7.58 0.66 -2.12
C VAL A 146 8.93 1.37 -2.14
N ARG A 147 9.48 1.71 -0.97
CA ARG A 147 10.73 2.46 -0.84
C ARG A 147 11.91 1.75 -1.50
N THR A 148 11.98 0.42 -1.40
CA THR A 148 13.00 -0.36 -2.11
C THR A 148 12.88 -0.20 -3.63
N MET A 149 11.68 -0.35 -4.18
CA MET A 149 11.44 -0.18 -5.62
C MET A 149 11.76 1.24 -6.08
N VAL A 150 11.22 2.24 -5.39
CA VAL A 150 11.35 3.65 -5.77
C VAL A 150 12.79 4.12 -5.65
N ASN A 151 13.47 3.85 -4.54
CA ASN A 151 14.87 4.27 -4.36
C ASN A 151 15.79 3.60 -5.38
N SER A 152 15.59 2.30 -5.66
CA SER A 152 16.41 1.59 -6.66
C SER A 152 16.21 2.18 -8.05
N THR A 153 14.95 2.46 -8.43
CA THR A 153 14.64 3.14 -9.69
C THR A 153 15.27 4.53 -9.73
N SER A 154 15.17 5.32 -8.66
CA SER A 154 15.78 6.65 -8.56
C SER A 154 17.30 6.60 -8.78
N SER A 155 17.99 5.61 -8.23
CA SER A 155 19.43 5.43 -8.47
C SER A 155 19.76 5.08 -9.92
N ILE A 156 18.88 4.37 -10.62
CA ILE A 156 19.06 4.00 -12.03
C ILE A 156 18.78 5.19 -12.95
N THR A 157 17.75 5.98 -12.66
CA THR A 157 17.23 7.01 -13.58
C THR A 157 17.68 8.43 -13.26
N GLY A 158 18.21 8.68 -12.05
CA GLY A 158 18.55 10.01 -11.56
C GLY A 158 17.34 10.89 -11.20
N ARG A 159 16.16 10.29 -11.03
CA ARG A 159 14.89 11.00 -10.75
C ARG A 159 14.43 10.82 -9.30
N ASP A 160 13.75 11.81 -8.75
CA ASP A 160 13.09 11.72 -7.43
C ASP A 160 11.57 11.60 -7.60
N TYR A 161 11.09 10.37 -7.75
CA TYR A 161 9.66 10.10 -7.95
C TYR A 161 8.78 10.55 -6.79
N THR A 162 9.32 10.62 -5.55
CA THR A 162 8.54 11.07 -4.39
C THR A 162 8.23 12.56 -4.45
N ARG A 163 9.10 13.35 -5.11
CA ARG A 163 8.91 14.79 -5.30
C ARG A 163 8.21 15.14 -6.61
N GLU A 164 8.29 14.27 -7.61
CA GLU A 164 7.61 14.48 -8.89
C GLU A 164 6.08 14.33 -8.79
N VAL A 165 5.60 13.53 -7.84
CA VAL A 165 4.16 13.38 -7.60
C VAL A 165 3.70 14.45 -6.62
N VAL A 166 2.81 15.33 -7.06
CA VAL A 166 2.13 16.28 -6.16
C VAL A 166 1.16 15.51 -5.27
N ARG A 167 1.32 15.67 -3.95
CA ARG A 167 0.41 15.09 -2.96
C ARG A 167 -1.00 15.64 -3.13
N GLN A 168 -1.97 14.73 -3.10
CA GLN A 168 -3.39 15.05 -3.02
C GLN A 168 -3.91 14.44 -1.72
N GLY A 169 -4.80 15.16 -1.03
CA GLY A 169 -5.29 14.75 0.28
C GLY A 169 -4.39 15.22 1.43
N ARG A 170 -4.64 14.70 2.63
CA ARG A 170 -3.95 15.11 3.85
C ARG A 170 -2.72 14.24 4.11
N HIS A 171 -1.67 14.85 4.64
CA HIS A 171 -0.53 14.10 5.18
C HIS A 171 -0.93 13.47 6.52
N HIS A 172 -0.50 12.23 6.78
CA HIS A 172 -0.90 11.45 7.97
C HIS A 172 -2.40 11.11 8.00
N ASP A 173 -2.96 10.91 6.81
CA ASP A 173 -4.25 10.28 6.63
C ASP A 173 -3.98 8.97 5.90
N ALA A 174 -4.21 7.84 6.57
CA ALA A 174 -3.68 6.56 6.10
C ALA A 174 -4.18 6.19 4.69
N LEU A 175 -5.39 6.63 4.31
CA LEU A 175 -5.92 6.34 2.98
C LEU A 175 -5.34 7.28 1.92
N ASP A 176 -5.20 8.57 2.22
CA ASP A 176 -4.59 9.53 1.30
C ASP A 176 -3.09 9.23 1.10
N ASP A 177 -2.40 8.78 2.14
CA ASP A 177 -1.03 8.30 2.06
C ASP A 177 -0.90 7.06 1.19
N CYS A 178 -1.78 6.06 1.34
CA CYS A 178 -1.86 4.94 0.40
C CYS A 178 -1.96 5.39 -1.05
N ARG A 179 -2.85 6.36 -1.36
CA ARG A 179 -3.06 6.86 -2.73
C ARG A 179 -1.84 7.57 -3.27
N HIS A 180 -1.21 8.42 -2.46
CA HIS A 180 0.01 9.10 -2.86
C HIS A 180 1.15 8.11 -3.13
N GLN A 181 1.29 7.09 -2.27
CA GLN A 181 2.29 6.02 -2.42
C GLN A 181 2.10 5.20 -3.69
N VAL A 182 0.85 4.85 -4.05
CA VAL A 182 0.54 4.17 -5.31
C VAL A 182 1.02 5.00 -6.50
N LYS A 183 0.77 6.31 -6.52
CA LYS A 183 1.11 7.16 -7.66
C LYS A 183 2.61 7.18 -7.94
N TYR A 184 3.45 7.43 -6.94
CA TYR A 184 4.89 7.49 -7.18
C TYR A 184 5.51 6.10 -7.37
N LEU A 185 4.94 5.04 -6.78
CA LEU A 185 5.33 3.65 -7.09
C LEU A 185 5.15 3.36 -8.58
N VAL A 186 3.95 3.63 -9.10
CA VAL A 186 3.60 3.34 -10.50
C VAL A 186 4.42 4.19 -11.45
N LEU A 187 4.63 5.47 -11.13
CA LEU A 187 5.50 6.34 -11.91
C LEU A 187 6.94 5.81 -11.98
N ALA A 188 7.48 5.35 -10.85
CA ALA A 188 8.82 4.75 -10.80
C ALA A 188 8.86 3.45 -11.63
N MET A 189 7.92 2.53 -11.44
CA MET A 189 7.89 1.26 -12.17
C MET A 189 7.78 1.47 -13.69
N ASN A 190 6.90 2.37 -14.13
CA ASN A 190 6.70 2.65 -15.55
C ASN A 190 7.91 3.33 -16.20
N SER A 191 8.75 4.01 -15.42
CA SER A 191 9.98 4.60 -15.94
C SER A 191 11.07 3.58 -16.30
N LEU A 192 10.97 2.36 -15.76
CA LEU A 192 11.86 1.24 -16.10
C LEU A 192 11.35 0.43 -17.30
N ALA A 193 10.09 0.63 -17.71
CA ALA A 193 9.56 -0.06 -18.87
C ALA A 193 10.33 0.37 -20.14
N PRO A 194 10.62 -0.57 -21.06
CA PRO A 194 11.24 -0.22 -22.33
C PRO A 194 10.39 0.84 -23.03
N LYS A 195 11.01 1.96 -23.42
CA LYS A 195 10.35 2.90 -24.32
C LYS A 195 10.10 2.18 -25.64
N GLU A 196 8.86 2.11 -26.10
CA GLU A 196 8.59 1.60 -27.45
C GLU A 196 9.42 2.42 -28.44
N THR A 197 10.39 1.77 -29.10
CA THR A 197 11.02 2.37 -30.28
C THR A 197 9.93 2.62 -31.31
N PRO A 198 9.79 3.85 -31.84
CA PRO A 198 8.83 4.12 -32.91
C PRO A 198 9.08 3.11 -34.03
N LYS A 199 8.04 2.34 -34.40
CA LYS A 199 8.12 1.48 -35.58
C LYS A 199 8.49 2.38 -36.74
N LYS A 200 9.69 2.20 -37.31
CA LYS A 200 10.06 2.84 -38.58
C LYS A 200 8.97 2.45 -39.58
N THR A 201 8.14 3.41 -39.97
CA THR A 201 7.28 3.27 -41.14
C THR A 201 8.20 2.96 -42.32
N VAL A 202 8.15 1.72 -42.79
CA VAL A 202 8.79 1.34 -44.04
C VAL A 202 8.02 2.08 -45.13
N GLU A 203 8.64 3.11 -45.70
CA GLU A 203 8.10 3.74 -46.90
C GLU A 203 8.01 2.69 -48.01
N PRO A 204 6.87 2.57 -48.71
CA PRO A 204 6.75 1.65 -49.83
C PRO A 204 7.78 2.00 -50.91
N GLY A 205 8.61 1.02 -51.26
CA GLY A 205 9.77 1.16 -52.12
C GLY A 205 9.47 1.83 -53.47
N LYS A 206 10.35 2.74 -53.87
CA LYS A 206 10.42 3.24 -55.25
C LYS A 206 10.79 2.09 -56.21
N PRO A 207 10.22 2.05 -57.43
CA PRO A 207 10.58 1.03 -58.42
C PRO A 207 12.03 1.24 -58.87
N ILE A 208 12.80 0.15 -58.93
CA ILE A 208 14.13 0.13 -59.52
C ILE A 208 13.96 0.10 -61.05
N THR A 209 14.25 1.20 -61.74
CA THR A 209 14.43 1.21 -63.19
C THR A 209 15.76 0.55 -63.53
N ARG A 210 15.74 -0.56 -64.27
CA ARG A 210 16.94 -1.15 -64.88
C ARG A 210 17.26 -0.39 -66.17
N ASN A 211 18.49 0.11 -66.26
CA ASN A 211 19.12 0.48 -67.53
C ASN A 211 19.63 -0.76 -68.25
#